data_AF-A0A6V8QAZ4-F1
#
_entry.id   AF-A0A6V8QAZ4-F1
#
_cell.length_a   1.000
_cell.length_b   1.000
_cell.length_c   1.000
_cell.angle_alpha   90.00
_cell.angle_beta   90.00
_cell.angle_gamma   90.00
#
_symmetry.space_group_name_H-M   'P 1'
#
loop_
_entity.id
_entity.type
_entity.pdbx_description
1 polymer ?
#
loop_
_entity_poly.entity_id
_entity_poly.type
_entity_poly.pdbx_seq_one_letter_code
_entity_poly.pdbx_strand_id
1 'polypeptide(L)'
;MKISILGGGGTRTPLLVRGLLSLEEELGIKEISLMDVNEERLPLIKKVLDDIYKEETRGAILTYTQDIKVCMEEASFVVCTIRVGGG
;
A
#
# COMPACT_ATOMS: atom_id res chain seq x y z
N MET A 1 -9.12 -2.56 10.35
CA MET A 1 -9.47 -1.48 9.44
C MET A 1 -8.67 -1.61 8.15
N LYS A 2 -9.17 -1.04 7.04
CA LYS A 2 -8.46 -1.00 5.75
C LYS A 2 -7.81 0.37 5.56
N ILE A 3 -6.54 0.37 5.15
CA ILE A 3 -5.81 1.58 4.74
C ILE A 3 -5.54 1.50 3.25
N SER A 4 -5.96 2.52 2.52
CA SER A 4 -5.73 2.62 1.07
C SER A 4 -4.60 3.60 0.78
N ILE A 5 -3.69 3.23 -0.09
CA ILE A 5 -2.56 4.05 -0.53
C ILE A 5 -2.73 4.34 -2.02
N LEU A 6 -2.94 5.61 -2.36
CA LEU A 6 -3.02 6.06 -3.74
C LEU A 6 -1.67 6.65 -4.17
N GLY A 7 -1.14 6.16 -5.30
CA GLY A 7 0.24 6.42 -5.70
C GLY A 7 1.23 5.40 -5.13
N GLY A 8 0.81 4.14 -5.01
CA GLY A 8 1.58 3.03 -4.45
C GLY A 8 2.89 2.73 -5.20
N GLY A 9 3.05 3.18 -6.44
CA GLY A 9 4.28 3.04 -7.23
C GLY A 9 5.40 4.00 -6.84
N GLY A 10 5.21 4.82 -5.82
CA GLY A 10 6.23 5.76 -5.32
C GLY A 10 7.40 5.08 -4.59
N THR A 11 8.60 5.63 -4.73
CA THR A 11 9.82 5.13 -4.05
C THR A 11 9.76 5.20 -2.52
N ARG A 12 8.86 6.02 -1.96
CA ARG A 12 8.63 6.14 -0.51
C ARG A 12 7.58 5.16 0.02
N THR A 13 6.82 4.50 -0.85
CA THR A 13 5.80 3.53 -0.47
C THR A 13 6.35 2.41 0.43
N PRO A 14 7.54 1.80 0.15
CA PRO A 14 8.08 0.77 1.02
C PRO A 14 8.28 1.19 2.48
N LEU A 15 8.70 2.43 2.73
CA LEU A 15 8.87 2.97 4.09
C LEU A 15 7.53 3.15 4.80
N LEU A 16 6.53 3.68 4.08
CA LEU A 16 5.18 3.84 4.61
C LEU A 16 4.57 2.48 4.98
N VAL A 17 4.63 1.50 4.08
CA VAL A 17 4.06 0.18 4.32
C VAL A 17 4.78 -0.53 5.48
N ARG A 18 6.12 -0.46 5.54
CA ARG A 18 6.88 -1.02 6.69
C ARG A 18 6.40 -0.43 8.02
N GLY A 19 6.23 0.90 8.09
CA GLY A 19 5.71 1.56 9.28
C GLY A 19 4.30 1.10 9.64
N LEU A 20 3.41 0.98 8.66
CA LEU A 20 2.03 0.50 8.89
C LEU A 20 1.99 -0.95 9.37
N LEU A 21 2.78 -1.85 8.77
CA LEU A 21 2.89 -3.24 9.21
C LEU A 21 3.45 -3.34 10.63
N SER A 22 4.45 -2.52 10.98
CA SER A 22 5.02 -2.52 12.33
C SER A 22 4.03 -2.08 13.43
N LEU A 23 2.94 -1.41 13.05
CA LEU A 23 1.89 -0.90 13.94
C LEU A 23 0.54 -1.61 13.73
N GLU A 24 0.50 -2.71 12.96
CA GLU A 24 -0.77 -3.26 12.49
C GLU A 24 -1.67 -3.79 13.61
N GLU A 25 -1.10 -4.38 14.66
CA GLU A 25 -1.88 -4.88 15.81
C GLU A 25 -2.41 -3.72 16.66
N GLU A 26 -1.57 -2.72 16.96
CA GLU A 26 -1.94 -1.53 17.74
C GLU A 26 -3.05 -0.72 17.07
N LEU A 27 -2.93 -0.55 15.74
CA LEU A 27 -3.90 0.20 14.94
C LEU A 27 -5.07 -0.68 14.46
N GLY A 28 -5.04 -1.99 14.71
CA GLY A 28 -6.04 -2.94 14.22
C GLY A 28 -6.15 -2.96 12.70
N ILE A 29 -5.05 -2.78 11.97
CA ILE A 29 -4.99 -2.83 10.50
C ILE A 29 -5.21 -4.27 10.05
N LYS A 30 -6.18 -4.46 9.15
CA LYS A 30 -6.51 -5.76 8.57
C LYS A 30 -6.10 -5.86 7.11
N GLU A 31 -6.05 -4.73 6.42
CA GLU A 31 -5.68 -4.66 5.01
C GLU A 31 -4.95 -3.34 4.73
N ILE A 32 -3.89 -3.43 3.95
CA ILE A 32 -3.23 -2.31 3.29
C ILE A 32 -3.40 -2.52 1.79
N SER A 33 -4.15 -1.63 1.13
CA SER A 33 -4.42 -1.71 -0.32
C SER A 33 -3.66 -0.64 -1.06
N LEU A 34 -2.89 -1.02 -2.07
CA LEU A 34 -2.07 -0.11 -2.87
C LEU A 34 -2.64 0.04 -4.27
N MET A 35 -2.72 1.28 -4.73
CA MET A 35 -3.10 1.60 -6.09
C MET A 35 -2.15 2.57 -6.76
N ASP A 36 -1.79 2.25 -8.00
CA ASP A 36 -1.10 3.14 -8.91
C ASP A 36 -1.56 2.88 -10.34
N VAL A 37 -1.66 3.92 -11.16
CA VAL A 37 -2.04 3.81 -12.57
C VAL A 37 -0.87 3.39 -13.47
N ASN A 38 0.36 3.49 -12.96
CA ASN A 38 1.55 3.13 -13.72
C ASN A 38 1.81 1.63 -13.67
N GLU A 39 1.61 0.96 -14.80
CA GLU A 39 1.74 -0.50 -14.96
C GLU A 39 3.18 -1.00 -14.77
N GLU A 40 4.20 -0.14 -14.88
CA GLU A 40 5.59 -0.52 -14.73
C GLU A 40 6.08 -0.36 -13.28
N ARG A 41 5.64 0.71 -12.60
CA ARG A 41 6.11 1.06 -11.24
C ARG A 41 5.48 0.17 -10.17
N LEU A 42 4.18 -0.11 -10.26
CA LEU A 42 3.48 -0.89 -9.23
C LEU A 42 4.06 -2.31 -9.07
N PRO A 43 4.36 -3.05 -10.15
CA PRO A 43 5.02 -4.36 -10.03
C PRO A 43 6.43 -4.31 -9.42
N LEU A 44 7.21 -3.26 -9.70
CA LEU A 44 8.54 -3.07 -9.12
C LEU A 44 8.44 -2.84 -7.61
N ILE A 45 7.53 -1.96 -7.17
CA ILE A 45 7.28 -1.73 -5.75
C ILE A 45 6.73 -2.98 -5.07
N LYS A 46 5.84 -3.73 -5.73
CA LYS A 46 5.32 -5.00 -5.21
C LYS A 46 6.46 -5.96 -4.83
N LYS A 47 7.47 -6.14 -5.69
CA LYS A 47 8.62 -7.01 -5.38
C LYS A 47 9.36 -6.60 -4.10
N VAL A 48 9.57 -5.30 -3.91
CA VAL A 48 10.21 -4.78 -2.69
C VAL A 48 9.32 -5.01 -1.46
N LEU A 49 8.02 -4.78 -1.62
CA LEU A 49 7.05 -4.96 -0.55
C LEU A 49 6.83 -6.43 -0.19
N ASP A 50 6.97 -7.38 -1.13
CA ASP A 50 6.86 -8.81 -0.85
C ASP A 50 7.92 -9.26 0.17
N ASP A 51 9.13 -8.70 0.11
CA ASP A 51 10.20 -8.98 1.07
C ASP A 51 9.92 -8.32 2.43
N ILE A 52 9.50 -7.05 2.43
CA ILE A 52 9.08 -6.36 3.67
C ILE A 52 7.92 -7.09 4.34
N TYR A 53 6.93 -7.53 3.57
CA TYR A 53 5.74 -8.18 4.07
C TYR A 53 6.08 -9.49 4.79
N LYS A 54 7.00 -10.30 4.23
CA LYS A 54 7.47 -11.54 4.88
C LYS A 54 8.15 -11.29 6.22
N GLU A 55 8.84 -10.16 6.38
CA GLU A 55 9.54 -9.80 7.62
C GLU A 55 8.59 -9.23 8.68
N GLU A 56 7.68 -8.34 8.28
CA GLU A 56 6.98 -7.43 9.19
C GLU A 56 5.55 -7.86 9.53
N THR A 57 4.84 -8.57 8.64
CA THR A 57 3.41 -8.85 8.85
C THR A 57 3.14 -9.67 10.13
N ARG A 58 2.01 -9.39 10.78
CA ARG A 58 1.43 -10.11 11.92
C ARG A 58 0.00 -10.58 11.65
N GLY A 59 -0.48 -10.47 10.40
CA GLY A 59 -1.82 -10.89 9.99
C GLY A 59 -2.56 -9.91 9.07
N ALA A 60 -2.11 -8.67 8.91
CA ALA A 60 -2.71 -7.77 7.91
C ALA A 60 -2.43 -8.26 6.48
N ILE A 61 -3.41 -8.13 5.58
CA ILE A 61 -3.24 -8.50 4.16
C ILE A 61 -2.72 -7.31 3.35
N LEU A 62 -1.90 -7.60 2.34
CA LEU A 62 -1.38 -6.60 1.40
C LEU A 62 -2.00 -6.83 0.01
N THR A 63 -2.78 -5.87 -0.47
CA THR A 63 -3.47 -5.96 -1.77
C THR A 63 -2.98 -4.88 -2.73
N TYR A 64 -3.08 -5.17 -4.04
CA TYR A 64 -2.60 -4.30 -5.11
C TYR A 64 -3.65 -4.25 -6.21
N THR A 65 -3.93 -3.05 -6.72
CA THR A 65 -4.91 -2.86 -7.79
C THR A 65 -4.56 -1.63 -8.62
N GLN A 66 -5.03 -1.58 -9.86
CA GLN A 66 -5.01 -0.34 -10.67
C GLN A 66 -6.37 0.36 -10.67
N ASP A 67 -7.39 -0.26 -10.08
CA ASP A 67 -8.72 0.31 -9.94
C ASP A 67 -8.82 1.05 -8.59
N ILE A 68 -8.99 2.37 -8.67
CA ILE A 68 -9.17 3.23 -7.50
C ILE A 68 -10.40 2.84 -6.68
N LYS A 69 -11.48 2.35 -7.32
CA LYS A 69 -12.70 1.95 -6.62
C LYS A 69 -12.43 0.75 -5.72
N VAL A 70 -11.76 -0.27 -6.26
CA VAL A 70 -11.35 -1.47 -5.49
C VAL A 70 -10.43 -1.09 -4.32
N CYS A 71 -9.49 -0.17 -4.56
CA CYS A 71 -8.58 0.30 -3.52
C CYS A 71 -9.33 1.01 -2.39
N MET A 72 -10.29 1.88 -2.73
CA MET A 72 -11.01 2.72 -1.76
C MET A 72 -12.20 2.04 -1.10
N GLU A 73 -12.70 0.94 -1.64
CA GLU A 73 -13.84 0.21 -1.07
C GLU A 73 -13.56 -0.19 0.38
N GLU A 74 -14.45 0.19 1.30
CA GLU A 74 -14.34 -0.02 2.76
C GLU A 74 -13.10 0.57 3.43
N ALA A 75 -12.41 1.51 2.77
CA ALA A 75 -11.24 2.18 3.34
C ALA A 75 -11.64 3.04 4.55
N SER A 76 -11.01 2.79 5.70
CA SER A 76 -11.14 3.64 6.87
C SER A 76 -10.26 4.88 6.77
N PHE A 77 -9.11 4.74 6.08
CA PHE A 77 -8.19 5.83 5.80
C PHE A 77 -7.66 5.74 4.37
N VAL A 78 -7.42 6.90 3.78
CA VAL A 78 -6.79 7.01 2.45
C VAL A 78 -5.56 7.88 2.57
N VAL A 79 -4.40 7.33 2.19
CA VAL A 79 -3.12 8.03 2.11
C VAL A 79 -2.85 8.35 0.65
N CYS A 80 -2.76 9.64 0.32
CA CYS A 80 -2.47 10.11 -1.03
C CYS A 80 -1.00 10.48 -1.17
N THR A 81 -0.24 9.70 -1.95
CA THR A 81 1.16 9.98 -2.30
C THR A 81 1.35 10.20 -3.80
N ILE A 82 0.25 10.41 -4.53
CA ILE A 82 0.23 10.63 -5.98
C ILE A 82 1.06 11.86 -6.35
N ARG A 83 1.83 11.75 -7.44
CA ARG A 83 2.39 12.90 -8.15
C ARG A 83 2.04 12.80 -9.62
N VAL A 84 1.11 13.64 -10.06
CA VAL A 84 0.63 13.69 -11.45
C VAL A 84 1.75 14.15 -12.38
N GLY A 85 1.86 13.54 -13.56
CA GLY A 85 2.96 13.78 -14.52
C GLY A 85 4.27 13.11 -14.16
N GLY A 86 4.36 12.51 -12.96
CA GLY A 86 5.58 11.92 -12.44
C GLY A 86 6.68 12.96 -12.34
N GLY A 87 7.89 12.51 -12.61
CA GLY A 87 9.14 13.24 -12.69
C GLY A 87 10.18 12.51 -11.90
#